data_AF-A0A952VDP7-F1
#
_entry.id   AF-A0A952VDP7-F1
#
_cell.length_a   1.000
_cell.length_b   1.000
_cell.length_c   1.000
_cell.angle_alpha   90.00
_cell.angle_beta   90.00
_cell.angle_gamma   90.00
#
_symmetry.space_group_name_H-M   'P 1'
#
loop_
_entity.id
_entity.type
_entity.pdbx_description
1 polymer ?
#
loop_
_entity_poly.entity_id
_entity_poly.type
_entity_poly.pdbx_seq_one_letter_code
_entity_poly.pdbx_strand_id
1 'polypeptide(L)'
;MISYEVTIEASDTSVERLDDYMIDKHIPDVLSAGCFVSARYYRDGQRRRTIYEAETNGDLERYLAEYAESLRADFAEHFPNSVSVSREIWEAVVGFSPAEP
;
A
#
# COMPACT_ATOMS: atom_id res chain seq x y z
N MET A 1 -0.23 -10.66 -12.87
CA MET A 1 -0.21 -10.13 -11.50
C MET A 1 0.13 -8.65 -11.57
N ILE A 2 -0.59 -7.84 -10.81
CA ILE A 2 -0.43 -6.40 -10.75
C ILE A 2 0.15 -6.02 -9.38
N SER A 3 1.16 -5.17 -9.35
CA SER A 3 1.69 -4.58 -8.12
C SER A 3 1.24 -3.13 -8.02
N TYR A 4 0.47 -2.83 -6.99
CA TYR A 4 0.10 -1.47 -6.63
C TYR A 4 1.04 -0.97 -5.53
N GLU A 5 1.94 -0.07 -5.90
CA GLU A 5 2.90 0.54 -4.99
C GLU A 5 2.35 1.87 -4.47
N VAL A 6 2.45 2.07 -3.16
CA VAL A 6 2.15 3.32 -2.48
C VAL A 6 3.38 3.74 -1.70
N THR A 7 3.94 4.89 -2.07
CA THR A 7 5.03 5.54 -1.32
C THR A 7 4.44 6.69 -0.50
N ILE A 8 4.84 6.76 0.77
CA ILE A 8 4.48 7.81 1.71
C ILE A 8 5.77 8.48 2.19
N GLU A 9 5.87 9.79 2.06
CA GLU A 9 6.92 10.59 2.67
C GLU A 9 6.33 11.36 3.85
N ALA A 10 6.80 11.05 5.07
CA ALA A 10 6.29 11.64 6.29
C ALA A 10 7.26 12.67 6.88
N SER A 11 6.73 13.72 7.49
CA SER A 11 7.54 14.61 8.31
C SER A 11 8.00 13.90 9.60
N ASP A 12 9.19 14.25 10.11
CA ASP A 12 9.89 13.54 11.20
C ASP A 12 9.01 13.19 12.42
N THR A 13 8.15 14.11 12.85
CA THR A 13 7.27 13.94 14.04
C THR A 13 6.15 12.90 13.86
N SER A 14 5.87 12.45 12.63
CA SER A 14 4.73 11.57 12.33
C SER A 14 5.14 10.13 12.02
N VAL A 15 6.43 9.84 11.92
CA VAL A 15 6.95 8.58 11.36
C VAL A 15 6.58 7.37 12.23
N GLU A 16 6.78 7.45 13.56
CA GLU A 16 6.48 6.32 14.45
C GLU A 16 4.97 6.02 14.49
N ARG A 17 4.14 7.06 14.63
CA ARG A 17 2.67 6.92 14.60
C ARG A 17 2.15 6.40 13.26
N LEU A 18 2.84 6.69 12.16
CA LEU A 18 2.48 6.19 10.84
C LEU A 18 2.70 4.69 10.72
N ASP A 19 3.82 4.17 11.25
CA ASP A 19 4.10 2.73 11.24
C ASP A 19 3.01 1.94 12.00
N ASP A 20 2.69 2.34 13.23
CA ASP A 20 1.63 1.69 14.04
C ASP A 20 0.28 1.71 13.29
N TYR A 21 -0.12 2.88 12.78
CA TYR A 21 -1.38 3.00 12.05
C TYR A 21 -1.42 2.13 10.78
N MET A 22 -0.33 2.09 10.02
CA MET A 22 -0.27 1.31 8.78
C MET A 22 -0.35 -0.19 9.07
N ILE A 23 0.33 -0.66 10.11
CA ILE A 23 0.43 -2.08 10.47
C ILE A 23 -0.86 -2.56 11.15
N ASP A 24 -1.38 -1.82 12.12
CA ASP A 24 -2.50 -2.27 12.96
C ASP A 24 -3.88 -2.04 12.32
N LYS A 25 -4.00 -1.10 11.39
CA LYS A 25 -5.30 -0.71 10.80
C LYS A 25 -5.28 -0.70 9.28
N HIS A 26 -4.47 0.17 8.67
CA HIS A 26 -4.65 0.49 7.24
C HIS A 26 -4.39 -0.69 6.30
N ILE A 27 -3.25 -1.37 6.43
CA ILE A 27 -2.90 -2.51 5.58
C ILE A 27 -3.89 -3.68 5.80
N PRO A 28 -4.24 -4.06 7.05
CA PRO A 28 -5.30 -5.04 7.30
C PRO A 28 -6.64 -4.68 6.65
N ASP A 29 -7.09 -3.43 6.71
CA ASP A 29 -8.34 -2.99 6.11
C ASP A 29 -8.29 -3.09 4.56
N VAL A 30 -7.16 -2.71 3.96
CA VAL A 30 -6.95 -2.85 2.51
C VAL A 30 -7.00 -4.32 2.08
N LEU A 31 -6.36 -5.23 2.83
CA LEU A 31 -6.40 -6.66 2.54
C LEU A 31 -7.80 -7.26 2.76
N SER A 32 -8.55 -6.75 3.73
CA SER A 32 -9.92 -7.20 4.02
C SER A 32 -10.92 -6.87 2.90
N ALA A 33 -10.59 -5.93 2.01
CA ALA A 33 -11.36 -5.70 0.78
C ALA A 33 -11.33 -6.90 -0.19
N GLY A 34 -10.40 -7.84 0.00
CA GLY A 34 -10.32 -9.08 -0.78
C GLY A 34 -9.86 -8.91 -2.23
N CYS A 35 -9.29 -7.75 -2.57
CA CYS A 35 -8.78 -7.42 -3.91
C CYS A 35 -7.26 -7.65 -4.07
N PHE A 36 -6.56 -7.95 -2.98
CA PHE A 36 -5.12 -8.19 -2.95
C PHE A 36 -4.81 -9.52 -2.28
N VAL A 37 -3.81 -10.23 -2.82
CA VAL A 37 -3.36 -11.54 -2.32
C VAL A 37 -2.22 -11.41 -1.30
N SER A 38 -1.49 -10.30 -1.35
CA SER A 38 -0.40 -10.02 -0.42
C SER A 38 -0.16 -8.52 -0.30
N ALA A 39 0.50 -8.13 0.79
CA ALA A 39 1.06 -6.80 0.97
C ALA A 39 2.46 -6.91 1.56
N ARG A 40 3.37 -6.03 1.14
CA ARG A 40 4.70 -5.88 1.72
C ARG A 40 4.94 -4.43 2.09
N TYR A 41 5.25 -4.21 3.37
CA TYR A 41 5.51 -2.89 3.93
C TYR A 41 7.01 -2.70 4.19
N TYR A 42 7.52 -1.55 3.79
CA TYR A 42 8.94 -1.20 3.82
C TYR A 42 9.15 0.17 4.43
N ARG A 43 10.31 0.34 5.06
CA ARG A 43 10.77 1.59 5.66
C ARG A 43 12.15 1.97 5.17
N ASP A 44 12.35 3.26 4.91
CA ASP A 44 13.64 3.87 4.57
C ASP A 44 13.67 5.32 5.07
N GLY A 45 14.31 5.56 6.23
CA GLY A 45 14.28 6.88 6.87
C GLY A 45 12.86 7.39 7.14
N GLN A 46 12.49 8.53 6.54
CA GLN A 46 11.16 9.14 6.59
C GLN A 46 10.19 8.61 5.51
N ARG A 47 10.70 7.77 4.60
CA ARG A 47 9.92 7.16 3.53
C ARG A 47 9.35 5.82 3.99
N ARG A 48 8.08 5.59 3.67
CA ARG A 48 7.40 4.31 3.80
C ARG A 48 6.92 3.88 2.43
N ARG A 49 6.98 2.59 2.17
CA ARG A 49 6.51 2.02 0.91
C ARG A 49 5.70 0.78 1.20
N THR A 50 4.53 0.69 0.57
CA THR A 50 3.69 -0.50 0.60
C THR A 50 3.50 -1.00 -0.81
N ILE A 51 3.69 -2.29 -1.04
CA ILE A 51 3.41 -2.95 -2.31
C ILE A 51 2.30 -3.95 -2.06
N TYR A 52 1.16 -3.76 -2.72
CA TYR A 52 0.03 -4.67 -2.71
C TYR A 52 -0.01 -5.46 -4.01
N GLU A 53 -0.15 -6.78 -3.95
CA GLU A 53 -0.19 -7.63 -5.15
C GLU A 53 -1.63 -8.07 -5.41
N ALA A 54 -2.16 -7.75 -6.59
CA ALA A 54 -3.45 -8.19 -7.08
C ALA A 54 -3.25 -9.27 -8.14
N GLU A 55 -4.12 -10.29 -8.14
CA GLU A 55 -4.00 -11.40 -9.09
C GLU A 55 -4.25 -10.91 -10.52
N THR A 56 -5.31 -10.11 -10.70
CA THR A 56 -5.73 -9.56 -12.00
C THR A 56 -5.85 -8.03 -11.99
N ASN A 57 -5.94 -7.44 -13.18
CA ASN A 57 -6.24 -6.00 -13.33
C ASN A 57 -7.65 -5.67 -12.81
N GLY A 58 -8.63 -6.56 -13.04
CA GLY A 58 -10.00 -6.38 -12.57
C GLY A 58 -10.12 -6.29 -11.04
N ASP A 59 -9.28 -7.03 -10.30
CA ASP A 59 -9.22 -6.91 -8.84
C ASP A 59 -8.73 -5.52 -8.40
N LEU A 60 -7.70 -4.98 -9.08
CA LEU A 60 -7.21 -3.63 -8.81
C LEU A 60 -8.26 -2.57 -9.19
N GLU A 61 -8.91 -2.70 -10.34
CA GLU A 61 -9.97 -1.79 -10.76
C GLU A 61 -11.12 -1.77 -9.76
N ARG A 62 -11.53 -2.95 -9.27
CA ARG A 62 -12.53 -3.10 -8.22
C ARG A 62 -12.12 -2.38 -6.94
N TYR A 63 -10.87 -2.58 -6.48
CA TYR A 63 -10.32 -1.88 -5.34
C TYR A 63 -10.40 -0.35 -5.49
N LEU A 64 -9.96 0.15 -6.66
CA LEU A 64 -9.93 1.58 -6.96
C LEU A 64 -11.32 2.20 -7.03
N ALA A 65 -12.30 1.46 -7.55
CA ALA A 65 -13.67 1.94 -7.73
C ALA A 65 -14.49 1.89 -6.44
N GLU A 66 -14.34 0.83 -5.62
CA GLU A 66 -15.25 0.56 -4.51
C GLU A 66 -14.67 0.92 -3.13
N TYR A 67 -13.35 0.80 -2.94
CA TYR A 67 -12.75 0.84 -1.60
C TYR A 67 -11.73 1.97 -1.42
N ALA A 68 -11.00 2.31 -2.48
CA ALA A 68 -9.85 3.22 -2.39
C ALA A 68 -10.23 4.62 -1.91
N GLU A 69 -11.40 5.15 -2.28
CA GLU A 69 -11.84 6.48 -1.84
C GLU A 69 -12.02 6.54 -0.31
N SER A 70 -12.75 5.58 0.26
CA SER A 70 -13.03 5.54 1.70
C SER A 70 -11.75 5.33 2.52
N LEU A 71 -10.87 4.42 2.08
CA LEU A 71 -9.61 4.13 2.77
C LEU A 71 -8.62 5.30 2.69
N ARG A 72 -8.61 6.04 1.57
CA ARG A 72 -7.81 7.26 1.44
C ARG A 72 -8.34 8.39 2.31
N ALA A 73 -9.66 8.51 2.44
CA ALA A 73 -10.29 9.49 3.32
C ALA A 73 -9.92 9.22 4.79
N ASP A 74 -10.08 7.99 5.28
CA ASP A 74 -9.70 7.59 6.65
C ASP A 74 -8.20 7.88 6.91
N PHE A 75 -7.32 7.50 5.97
CA PHE A 75 -5.89 7.85 6.06
C PHE A 75 -5.65 9.37 6.16
N ALA A 76 -6.34 10.18 5.34
CA ALA A 76 -6.19 11.63 5.35
C ALA A 76 -6.72 12.29 6.63
N GLU A 77 -7.75 11.71 7.27
CA GLU A 77 -8.25 12.16 8.58
C GLU A 77 -7.22 11.93 9.70
N HIS A 78 -6.47 10.84 9.62
CA HIS A 78 -5.43 10.51 10.60
C HIS A 78 -4.12 11.29 10.40
N PHE A 79 -3.78 11.68 9.16
CA PHE A 79 -2.54 12.38 8.83
C PHE A 79 -2.74 13.64 7.96
N PRO A 80 -3.55 14.62 8.40
CA PRO A 80 -3.84 15.80 7.60
C PRO A 80 -2.56 16.62 7.37
N ASN A 81 -2.21 16.84 6.11
CA ASN A 81 -1.07 17.67 5.65
C ASN A 81 0.32 17.27 6.21
N SER A 82 0.45 16.07 6.79
CA SER A 82 1.70 15.63 7.45
C SER A 82 2.54 14.71 6.58
N VAL A 83 1.96 14.25 5.47
CA VAL A 83 2.52 13.24 4.58
C VAL A 83 2.23 13.55 3.12
N SER A 84 3.17 13.22 2.24
CA SER A 84 3.00 13.18 0.79
C SER A 84 2.83 11.74 0.34
N VAL A 85 1.87 11.47 -0.55
CA VAL A 85 1.59 10.09 -1.01
C VAL A 85 1.63 10.00 -2.53
N SER A 86 2.52 9.15 -3.05
CA SER A 86 2.60 8.80 -4.47
C SER A 86 2.20 7.33 -4.69
N ARG A 87 1.71 7.03 -5.89
CA ARG A 87 1.12 5.74 -6.24
C ARG A 87 1.58 5.33 -7.63
N GLU A 88 1.98 4.09 -7.78
CA GLU A 88 2.45 3.52 -9.04
C GLU A 88 1.80 2.14 -9.24
N ILE A 89 1.48 1.82 -10.49
CA ILE A 89 0.90 0.53 -10.86
C ILE A 89 1.89 -0.15 -11.80
N TRP A 90 2.28 -1.36 -11.46
CA TRP A 90 3.22 -2.17 -12.23
C TRP A 90 2.56 -3.47 -12.65
N GLU A 91 2.73 -3.86 -13.91
CA GLU A 91 2.38 -5.19 -14.38
C GLU A 91 3.64 -6.07 -14.35
N ALA A 92 3.55 -7.23 -13.70
CA ALA A 92 4.64 -8.19 -13.72
C ALA A 92 4.68 -8.90 -15.07
N VAL A 93 5.75 -8.66 -15.84
CA VAL A 93 5.99 -9.34 -17.13
C VAL A 93 6.59 -10.74 -16.91
N VAL A 94 7.48 -10.88 -15.93
CA VAL A 94 8.14 -12.14 -15.56
C VAL A 94 8.65 -12.06 -14.13
N GLY A 95 8.62 -13.17 -13.40
CA GLY A 95 9.22 -13.31 -12.08
C GLY A 95 10.39 -14.31 -12.11
N PHE A 96 11.47 -14.00 -11.42
CA PHE A 96 12.61 -14.91 -11.26
C PHE A 96 12.71 -15.32 -9.79
N SER A 97 12.96 -16.59 -9.55
CA SER A 97 13.30 -17.12 -8.23
C SER A 97 14.63 -17.88 -8.33
N PRO A 98 15.46 -17.88 -7.28
CA PRO A 98 16.66 -18.72 -7.27
C PRO A 98 16.25 -20.18 -7.45
N ALA A 99 17.07 -20.95 -8.16
CA ALA A 99 16.88 -22.40 -8.24
C ALA A 99 17.05 -23.00 -6.83
N GLU A 100 16.14 -23.89 -6.43
CA GLU A 100 16.30 -24.68 -5.22
C GLU A 100 17.60 -25.51 -5.34
N PRO A 101 18.40 -25.63 -4.26
CA PRO A 101 19.70 -26.29 -4.29
C PRO A 101 19.62 -27.80 -4.56
#